data_AF-Q4DX75-F1
#
_entry.id   AF-Q4DX75-F1
#
_cell.length_a   1.000
_cell.length_b   1.000
_cell.length_c   1.000
_cell.angle_alpha   90.00
_cell.angle_beta   90.00
_cell.angle_gamma   90.00
#
_symmetry.space_group_name_H-M   'P 1'
#
loop_
_entity.id
_entity.type
_entity.pdbx_description
1 polymer ?
#
loop_
_entity_poly.entity_id
_entity_poly.type
_entity_poly.pdbx_seq_one_letter_code
_entity_poly.pdbx_strand_id
1 'polypeptide(L)'
;MEQQVIAVHYQRMEEWLSDRKAVLGKKHKKEFFRLMELAPKLEQLVRYEIPAQHKQNKRLSGLLDDAYGSIEDAAKARKNLEERQKRFFQEYGLVESQGAEEEDLEAVIEAKIASSTTSLNEALREFGRSPHLESFREAYVRAAKMYSMGMYDDNVFSLHLPWLDRVYQERFYKSKVDIHHHEQHQKQRAGERDQVAVKASTGPCNIDWGDEDTVDLVDVGETVEIKWDEEALEVAVEGAVRNCSENNKRMDDGCEEKPTDTVKGIFTIDVSNAAHRKNILTELQAFACFASERSSMDDESLAEPAAAVEVLVKKLTASTEAVFVRMKTTPTLRFSFMEEVRRLQRGIAAASMRKSNSQARVHQIQEEIERLGPQLDALLIAAGNCRDECLAELLKMFPGRTVTIVGDINKYL
;
A
#
# COMPACT_ATOMS: atom_id res chain seq x y z
N MET A 1 33.15 -55.76 60.90
CA MET A 1 33.16 -54.41 61.49
C MET A 1 32.53 -53.47 60.50
N GLU A 2 31.36 -52.90 60.80
CA GLU A 2 30.72 -51.91 59.94
C GLU A 2 31.66 -50.69 59.81
N GLN A 3 32.15 -50.42 58.60
CA GLN A 3 32.93 -49.22 58.31
C GLN A 3 32.01 -48.01 58.45
N GLN A 4 32.18 -47.22 59.52
CA GLN A 4 31.48 -45.94 59.67
C GLN A 4 31.81 -45.03 58.48
N VAL A 5 30.80 -44.70 57.68
CA VAL A 5 30.89 -43.73 56.59
C VAL A 5 30.92 -42.32 57.18
N ILE A 6 31.88 -41.51 56.76
CA ILE A 6 31.95 -40.09 57.10
C ILE A 6 31.42 -39.30 55.90
N ALA A 7 30.19 -38.82 56.01
CA ALA A 7 29.60 -37.89 55.05
C ALA A 7 29.80 -36.45 55.55
N VAL A 8 30.52 -35.62 54.79
CA VAL A 8 30.72 -34.20 55.10
C VAL A 8 29.99 -33.37 54.04
N HIS A 9 29.07 -32.51 54.46
CA HIS A 9 28.41 -31.59 53.53
C HIS A 9 29.35 -30.44 53.16
N TYR A 10 29.56 -30.14 51.88
CA TYR A 10 30.58 -29.15 51.46
C TYR A 10 30.33 -27.76 52.09
N GLN A 11 29.07 -27.30 52.15
CA GLN A 11 28.66 -26.03 52.78
C GLN A 11 28.92 -25.95 54.29
N ARG A 12 29.13 -27.09 54.96
CA ARG A 12 29.42 -27.16 56.40
C ARG A 12 30.82 -27.68 56.67
N MET A 13 31.64 -27.84 55.64
CA MET A 13 32.96 -28.46 55.80
C MET A 13 33.87 -27.58 56.66
N GLU A 14 33.86 -26.26 56.46
CA GLU A 14 34.62 -25.32 57.27
C GLU A 14 34.19 -25.33 58.75
N GLU A 15 32.87 -25.29 59.01
CA GLU A 15 32.31 -25.39 60.36
C GLU A 15 32.70 -26.73 61.01
N TRP A 16 32.54 -27.82 60.26
CA TRP A 16 32.83 -29.18 60.71
C TRP A 16 34.31 -29.39 61.04
N LEU A 17 35.21 -28.75 60.28
CA LEU A 17 36.65 -28.71 60.56
C LEU A 17 36.93 -27.87 61.80
N SER A 18 36.34 -26.68 61.90
CA SER A 18 36.52 -25.75 63.01
C SER A 18 36.14 -26.37 64.35
N ASP A 19 35.01 -27.08 64.42
CA ASP A 19 34.55 -27.81 65.62
C ASP A 19 35.56 -28.87 66.09
N ARG A 20 36.31 -29.43 65.15
CA ARG A 20 37.26 -30.54 65.39
C ARG A 20 38.71 -30.08 65.46
N LYS A 21 38.97 -28.77 65.47
CA LYS A 21 40.31 -28.17 65.50
C LYS A 21 41.19 -28.72 66.63
N ALA A 22 40.62 -28.96 67.81
CA ALA A 22 41.37 -29.48 68.97
C ALA A 22 41.93 -30.90 68.77
N VAL A 23 41.25 -31.72 67.96
CA VAL A 23 41.63 -33.12 67.68
C VAL A 23 42.43 -33.20 66.39
N LEU A 24 41.86 -32.68 65.30
CA LEU A 24 42.41 -32.78 63.95
C LEU A 24 43.63 -31.88 63.78
N GLY A 25 43.61 -30.67 64.34
CA GLY A 25 44.75 -29.74 64.28
C GLY A 25 45.99 -30.22 65.04
N LYS A 26 45.84 -31.14 66.01
CA LYS A 26 46.97 -31.77 66.73
C LYS A 26 47.51 -33.01 66.01
N LYS A 27 46.63 -33.91 65.54
CA LYS A 27 47.02 -35.20 64.95
C LYS A 27 47.35 -35.11 63.44
N HIS A 28 46.63 -34.29 62.70
CA HIS A 28 46.70 -34.17 61.24
C HIS A 28 46.88 -32.71 60.84
N LYS A 29 47.91 -32.06 61.40
CA LYS A 29 48.10 -30.62 61.30
C LYS A 29 48.13 -30.14 59.84
N LYS A 30 48.84 -30.87 58.95
CA LYS A 30 49.02 -30.48 57.55
C LYS A 30 47.71 -30.60 56.77
N GLU A 31 47.05 -31.75 56.90
CA GLU A 31 45.79 -32.09 56.23
C GLU A 31 44.68 -31.14 56.69
N PHE A 32 44.64 -30.85 58.00
CA PHE A 32 43.68 -29.91 58.59
C PHE A 32 43.82 -28.50 58.01
N PHE A 33 45.05 -27.95 57.98
CA PHE A 33 45.26 -26.62 57.41
C PHE A 33 44.92 -26.57 55.92
N ARG A 34 45.29 -27.62 55.15
CA ARG A 34 44.95 -27.69 53.74
C ARG A 34 43.44 -27.74 53.51
N LEU A 35 42.71 -28.52 54.30
CA LEU A 35 41.24 -28.56 54.22
C LEU A 35 40.58 -27.24 54.60
N MET A 36 41.10 -26.52 55.60
CA MET A 36 40.61 -25.17 55.94
C MET A 36 40.83 -24.15 54.81
N GLU A 37 41.83 -24.36 53.95
CA GLU A 37 42.04 -23.52 52.75
C GLU A 37 41.11 -23.90 51.58
N LEU A 38 40.80 -25.19 51.43
CA LEU A 38 40.02 -25.72 50.30
C LEU A 38 38.51 -25.65 50.53
N ALA A 39 38.04 -25.87 51.76
CA ALA A 39 36.60 -25.89 52.06
C ALA A 39 35.88 -24.59 51.66
N PRO A 40 36.39 -23.39 51.98
CA PRO A 40 35.76 -22.14 51.54
C PRO A 40 35.79 -21.97 50.01
N LYS A 41 36.86 -22.42 49.33
CA LYS A 41 36.96 -22.37 47.86
C LYS A 41 35.95 -23.28 47.18
N LEU A 42 35.76 -24.48 47.72
CA LEU A 42 34.80 -25.44 47.20
C LEU A 42 33.37 -24.90 47.35
N GLU A 43 33.04 -24.33 48.52
CA GLU A 43 31.75 -23.67 48.71
C GLU A 43 31.57 -22.49 47.75
N GLN A 44 32.58 -21.64 47.60
CA GLN A 44 32.55 -20.49 46.70
C GLN A 44 32.24 -20.92 45.25
N LEU A 45 32.95 -21.92 44.73
CA LEU A 45 32.78 -22.43 43.37
C LEU A 45 31.37 -23.01 43.16
N VAL A 46 30.93 -23.90 44.05
CA VAL A 46 29.69 -24.69 43.88
C VAL A 46 28.44 -23.88 44.20
N ARG A 47 28.48 -23.02 45.23
CA ARG A 47 27.30 -22.30 45.71
C ARG A 47 27.07 -20.97 44.99
N TYR A 48 28.13 -20.32 44.52
CA TYR A 48 28.05 -18.97 43.97
C TYR A 48 28.48 -18.90 42.51
N GLU A 49 29.69 -19.35 42.18
CA GLU A 49 30.27 -19.09 40.85
C GLU A 49 29.61 -19.92 39.74
N ILE A 50 29.53 -21.25 39.89
CA ILE A 50 28.89 -22.13 38.91
C ILE A 50 27.40 -21.77 38.72
N PRO A 51 26.58 -21.59 39.79
CA PRO A 51 25.19 -21.16 39.64
C PRO A 51 25.03 -19.78 38.99
N ALA A 52 25.91 -18.83 39.28
CA ALA A 52 25.89 -17.50 38.66
C ALA A 52 26.15 -17.60 37.15
N GLN A 53 27.12 -18.41 36.73
CA GLN A 53 27.42 -18.64 35.32
C GLN A 53 26.28 -19.36 34.59
N HIS A 54 25.67 -20.39 35.20
CA HIS A 54 24.47 -21.01 34.64
C HIS A 54 23.30 -20.02 34.50
N LYS A 55 23.10 -19.14 35.49
CA LYS A 55 22.05 -18.11 35.43
C LYS A 55 22.32 -17.10 34.31
N GLN A 56 23.58 -16.69 34.11
CA GLN A 56 23.97 -15.81 33.01
C GLN A 56 23.74 -16.50 31.66
N ASN A 57 24.17 -17.75 31.50
CA ASN A 57 23.96 -18.50 30.26
C ASN A 57 22.46 -18.65 29.94
N LYS A 58 21.64 -19.04 30.92
CA LYS A 58 20.17 -19.11 30.76
C LYS A 58 19.55 -17.77 30.37
N ARG A 59 20.03 -16.65 30.92
CA ARG A 59 19.58 -15.31 30.54
C ARG A 59 19.92 -15.00 29.09
N LEU A 60 21.14 -15.32 28.65
CA LEU A 60 21.56 -15.10 27.27
C LEU A 60 20.78 -15.98 26.30
N SER A 61 20.49 -17.24 26.64
CA SER A 61 19.62 -18.10 25.83
C SER A 61 18.22 -17.50 25.67
N GLY A 62 17.61 -16.96 26.73
CA GLY A 62 16.32 -16.27 26.62
C GLY A 62 16.38 -15.03 25.72
N LEU A 63 17.44 -14.23 25.81
CA LEU A 63 17.65 -13.09 24.93
C LEU A 63 17.88 -13.49 23.47
N LEU A 64 18.47 -14.66 23.24
CA LEU A 64 18.68 -15.23 21.92
C LEU A 64 17.33 -15.61 21.28
N ASP A 65 16.45 -16.27 22.03
CA ASP A 65 15.09 -16.62 21.58
C ASP A 65 14.28 -15.35 21.24
N ASP A 66 14.34 -14.32 22.09
CA ASP A 66 13.69 -13.02 21.85
C ASP A 66 14.22 -12.35 20.57
N ALA A 67 15.54 -12.44 20.31
CA ALA A 67 16.16 -11.87 19.13
C ALA A 67 15.75 -12.63 17.86
N TYR A 68 15.63 -13.96 17.91
CA TYR A 68 15.09 -14.76 16.81
C TYR A 68 13.62 -14.43 16.52
N GLY A 69 12.77 -14.31 17.56
CA GLY A 69 11.39 -13.87 17.40
C GLY A 69 11.31 -12.49 16.72
N SER A 70 12.18 -11.56 17.13
CA SER A 70 12.27 -10.23 16.53
C SER A 70 12.70 -10.25 15.06
N ILE A 71 13.55 -11.18 14.64
CA ILE A 71 13.94 -11.38 13.23
C ILE A 71 12.73 -11.86 12.41
N GLU A 72 11.98 -12.82 12.95
CA GLU A 72 10.79 -13.38 12.30
C GLU A 72 9.71 -12.31 12.12
N ASP A 73 9.43 -11.52 13.16
CA ASP A 73 8.46 -10.43 13.12
C ASP A 73 8.86 -9.34 12.13
N ALA A 74 10.14 -8.97 12.09
CA ALA A 74 10.66 -8.02 11.10
C ALA A 74 10.52 -8.56 9.67
N ALA A 75 10.73 -9.86 9.45
CA ALA A 75 10.56 -10.50 8.15
C ALA A 75 9.08 -10.55 7.72
N LYS A 76 8.16 -10.90 8.63
CA LYS A 76 6.71 -10.86 8.38
C LYS A 76 6.24 -9.44 8.05
N ALA A 77 6.68 -8.44 8.82
CA ALA A 77 6.35 -7.05 8.59
C ALA A 77 6.84 -6.56 7.22
N ARG A 78 8.07 -6.93 6.84
CA ARG A 78 8.63 -6.62 5.52
C ARG A 78 7.78 -7.21 4.39
N LYS A 79 7.47 -8.51 4.47
CA LYS A 79 6.66 -9.20 3.45
C LYS A 79 5.27 -8.55 3.29
N ASN A 80 4.61 -8.22 4.40
CA ASN A 80 3.30 -7.56 4.37
C ASN A 80 3.36 -6.18 3.69
N LEU A 81 4.45 -5.43 3.90
CA LEU A 81 4.65 -4.12 3.26
C LEU A 81 4.99 -4.24 1.77
N GLU A 82 5.82 -5.21 1.38
CA GLU A 82 6.12 -5.51 -0.02
C GLU A 82 4.83 -5.94 -0.77
N GLU A 83 3.97 -6.75 -0.15
CA GLU A 83 2.67 -7.11 -0.73
C GLU A 83 1.74 -5.91 -0.86
N ARG A 84 1.68 -5.01 0.13
CA ARG A 84 0.89 -3.77 0.04
C ARG A 84 1.41 -2.87 -1.07
N GLN A 85 2.73 -2.71 -1.17
CA GLN A 85 3.36 -1.97 -2.27
C GLN A 85 3.01 -2.59 -3.61
N LYS A 86 3.14 -3.91 -3.75
CA LYS A 86 2.79 -4.60 -5.00
C LYS A 86 1.33 -4.36 -5.40
N ARG A 87 0.39 -4.47 -4.45
CA ARG A 87 -1.03 -4.19 -4.70
C ARG A 87 -1.28 -2.74 -5.10
N PHE A 88 -0.64 -1.79 -4.41
CA PHE A 88 -0.73 -0.37 -4.73
C PHE A 88 -0.26 -0.09 -6.16
N PHE A 89 0.95 -0.52 -6.53
CA PHE A 89 1.45 -0.34 -7.90
C PHE A 89 0.62 -1.10 -8.95
N GLN A 90 0.00 -2.23 -8.60
CA GLN A 90 -0.93 -2.95 -9.48
C GLN A 90 -2.24 -2.19 -9.72
N GLU A 91 -2.83 -1.65 -8.65
CA GLU A 91 -4.08 -0.86 -8.70
C GLU A 91 -3.93 0.34 -9.64
N TYR A 92 -2.77 1.00 -9.64
CA TYR A 92 -2.49 2.15 -10.49
C TYR A 92 -1.86 1.79 -11.86
N GLY A 93 -1.64 0.49 -12.14
CA GLY A 93 -1.05 0.04 -13.40
C GLY A 93 0.40 0.52 -13.60
N LEU A 94 1.18 0.51 -12.53
CA LEU A 94 2.58 0.95 -12.43
C LEU A 94 3.54 -0.19 -12.07
N VAL A 95 3.19 -1.45 -12.35
CA VAL A 95 3.93 -2.64 -11.87
C VAL A 95 5.42 -2.61 -12.26
N GLU A 96 5.74 -2.11 -13.45
CA GLU A 96 7.12 -2.02 -13.96
C GLU A 96 7.96 -0.97 -13.20
N SER A 97 7.32 -0.05 -12.50
CA SER A 97 7.96 1.02 -11.72
C SER A 97 8.16 0.62 -10.26
N GLN A 98 7.89 -0.64 -9.90
CA GLN A 98 8.17 -1.15 -8.56
C GLN A 98 9.68 -1.11 -8.31
N GLY A 99 10.11 -0.24 -7.38
CA GLY A 99 11.52 -0.07 -7.05
C GLY A 99 12.24 0.98 -7.90
N ALA A 100 11.52 1.70 -8.78
CA ALA A 100 12.05 2.88 -9.44
C ALA A 100 12.50 3.93 -8.41
N GLU A 101 13.54 4.69 -8.74
CA GLU A 101 13.92 5.87 -7.96
C GLU A 101 12.81 6.93 -8.05
N GLU A 102 12.84 7.91 -7.15
CA GLU A 102 11.78 8.92 -7.07
C GLU A 102 11.65 9.74 -8.37
N GLU A 103 12.79 10.09 -8.98
CA GLU A 103 12.85 10.82 -10.25
C GLU A 103 12.24 10.00 -11.40
N ASP A 104 12.54 8.70 -11.46
CA ASP A 104 11.97 7.77 -12.43
C ASP A 104 10.46 7.62 -12.24
N LEU A 105 10.00 7.56 -10.98
CA LEU A 105 8.59 7.44 -10.65
C LEU A 105 7.79 8.69 -11.08
N GLU A 106 8.35 9.88 -10.88
CA GLU A 106 7.71 11.12 -11.36
C GLU A 106 7.60 11.14 -12.88
N ALA A 107 8.64 10.71 -13.60
CA ALA A 107 8.60 10.61 -15.06
C ALA A 107 7.55 9.59 -15.54
N VAL A 108 7.43 8.44 -14.86
CA VAL A 108 6.38 7.46 -15.15
C VAL A 108 4.99 8.03 -14.88
N ILE A 109 4.80 8.76 -13.77
CA ILE A 109 3.52 9.41 -13.46
C ILE A 109 3.17 10.40 -14.56
N GLU A 110 4.09 11.26 -15.01
CA GLU A 110 3.84 12.18 -16.13
C GLU A 110 3.45 11.45 -17.43
N ALA A 111 4.17 10.38 -17.77
CA ALA A 111 3.84 9.55 -18.93
C ALA A 111 2.44 8.92 -18.79
N LYS A 112 2.08 8.49 -17.57
CA LYS A 112 0.76 7.94 -17.26
C LYS A 112 -0.32 9.00 -17.35
N ILE A 113 -0.09 10.21 -16.83
CA ILE A 113 -1.00 11.36 -16.96
C ILE A 113 -1.28 11.66 -18.43
N ALA A 114 -0.24 11.71 -19.27
CA ALA A 114 -0.39 11.96 -20.70
C ALA A 114 -1.19 10.84 -21.42
N SER A 115 -0.86 9.58 -21.13
CA SER A 115 -1.55 8.42 -21.68
C SER A 115 -3.02 8.34 -21.22
N SER A 116 -3.29 8.57 -19.94
CA SER A 116 -4.63 8.61 -19.36
C SER A 116 -5.47 9.76 -19.93
N THR A 117 -4.89 10.96 -20.08
CA THR A 117 -5.56 12.11 -20.72
C THR A 117 -5.98 11.76 -22.14
N THR A 118 -5.09 11.10 -22.88
CA THR A 118 -5.36 10.63 -24.25
C THR A 118 -6.50 9.62 -24.27
N SER A 119 -6.42 8.58 -23.44
CA SER A 119 -7.41 7.51 -23.36
C SER A 119 -8.82 8.02 -23.02
N LEU A 120 -8.92 8.98 -22.08
CA LEU A 120 -10.20 9.56 -21.68
C LEU A 120 -10.77 10.52 -22.73
N ASN A 121 -9.93 11.36 -23.36
CA ASN A 121 -10.37 12.20 -24.49
C ASN A 121 -10.83 11.34 -25.68
N GLU A 122 -10.16 10.21 -25.94
CA GLU A 122 -10.57 9.27 -26.97
C GLU A 122 -11.93 8.61 -26.64
N ALA A 123 -12.12 8.18 -25.38
CA ALA A 123 -13.40 7.62 -24.94
C ALA A 123 -14.56 8.62 -25.11
N LEU A 124 -14.32 9.91 -24.84
CA LEU A 124 -15.30 10.96 -25.06
C LEU A 124 -15.58 11.19 -26.55
N ARG A 125 -14.54 11.16 -27.39
CA ARG A 125 -14.68 11.25 -28.85
C ARG A 125 -15.46 10.05 -29.41
N GLU A 126 -15.19 8.84 -28.93
CA GLU A 126 -15.91 7.61 -29.29
C GLU A 126 -17.37 7.68 -28.86
N PHE A 127 -17.66 8.20 -27.66
CA PHE A 127 -19.04 8.46 -27.24
C PHE A 127 -19.73 9.48 -28.17
N GLY A 128 -19.01 10.51 -28.60
CA GLY A 128 -19.50 11.46 -29.61
C GLY A 128 -19.87 10.82 -30.95
N ARG A 129 -19.19 9.73 -31.33
CA ARG A 129 -19.49 8.92 -32.53
C ARG A 129 -20.57 7.87 -32.30
N SER A 130 -20.94 7.60 -31.05
CA SER A 130 -21.85 6.52 -30.72
C SER A 130 -23.30 6.89 -31.10
N PRO A 131 -24.13 5.89 -31.47
CA PRO A 131 -25.56 6.11 -31.72
C PRO A 131 -26.31 6.58 -30.45
N HIS A 132 -25.73 6.40 -29.26
CA HIS A 132 -26.34 6.79 -27.99
C HIS A 132 -26.49 8.31 -27.87
N LEU A 133 -25.45 9.08 -28.22
CA LEU A 133 -25.52 10.54 -28.18
C LEU A 133 -26.48 11.09 -29.23
N GLU A 134 -26.48 10.50 -30.42
CA GLU A 134 -27.41 10.87 -31.50
C GLU A 134 -28.87 10.62 -31.11
N SER A 135 -29.16 9.44 -30.56
CA SER A 135 -30.50 9.07 -30.10
C SER A 135 -31.01 9.99 -28.98
N PHE A 136 -30.13 10.37 -28.04
CA PHE A 136 -30.47 11.33 -26.99
C PHE A 136 -30.73 12.72 -27.56
N ARG A 137 -29.88 13.20 -28.47
CA ARG A 137 -30.07 14.49 -29.13
C ARG A 137 -31.44 14.56 -29.83
N GLU A 138 -31.82 13.53 -30.56
CA GLU A 138 -33.11 13.44 -31.23
C GLU A 138 -34.30 13.38 -30.26
N ALA A 139 -34.20 12.54 -29.21
CA ALA A 139 -35.25 12.41 -28.20
C ALA A 139 -35.44 13.70 -27.41
N TYR A 140 -34.35 14.38 -27.04
CA TYR A 140 -34.37 15.65 -26.32
C TYR A 140 -35.02 16.76 -27.14
N VAL A 141 -34.60 16.93 -28.41
CA VAL A 141 -35.20 17.93 -29.31
C VAL A 141 -36.69 17.65 -29.53
N ARG A 142 -37.08 16.38 -29.71
CA ARG A 142 -38.48 15.98 -29.87
C ARG A 142 -39.31 16.34 -28.63
N ALA A 143 -38.81 16.01 -27.45
CA ALA A 143 -39.47 16.33 -26.19
C ALA A 143 -39.58 17.85 -26.00
N ALA A 144 -38.49 18.60 -26.19
CA ALA A 144 -38.48 20.04 -26.07
C ALA A 144 -39.50 20.71 -27.00
N LYS A 145 -39.58 20.29 -28.27
CA LYS A 145 -40.59 20.78 -29.22
C LYS A 145 -42.02 20.46 -28.79
N MET A 146 -42.25 19.23 -28.33
CA MET A 146 -43.57 18.75 -27.92
C MET A 146 -44.09 19.49 -26.69
N TYR A 147 -43.27 19.66 -25.65
CA TYR A 147 -43.69 20.24 -24.38
C TYR A 147 -43.64 21.76 -24.34
N SER A 148 -42.84 22.41 -25.19
CA SER A 148 -42.76 23.88 -25.27
C SER A 148 -43.81 24.53 -26.18
N MET A 149 -44.76 23.76 -26.73
CA MET A 149 -45.73 24.23 -27.73
C MET A 149 -45.07 24.89 -28.96
N GLY A 150 -43.86 24.45 -29.32
CA GLY A 150 -43.10 24.96 -30.47
C GLY A 150 -42.27 26.23 -30.20
N MET A 151 -42.06 26.63 -28.93
CA MET A 151 -41.16 27.74 -28.59
C MET A 151 -39.69 27.41 -28.87
N TYR A 152 -39.31 26.13 -28.78
CA TYR A 152 -37.96 25.67 -29.08
C TYR A 152 -37.82 25.15 -30.52
N ASP A 153 -36.72 25.51 -31.18
CA ASP A 153 -36.34 25.03 -32.51
C ASP A 153 -35.42 23.79 -32.43
N ASP A 154 -34.83 23.38 -33.55
CA ASP A 154 -33.89 22.25 -33.61
C ASP A 154 -32.54 22.52 -32.90
N ASN A 155 -32.25 23.78 -32.53
CA ASN A 155 -31.00 24.19 -31.87
C ASN A 155 -31.08 24.14 -30.34
N VAL A 156 -32.25 23.79 -29.78
CA VAL A 156 -32.46 23.70 -28.31
C VAL A 156 -31.43 22.80 -27.62
N PHE A 157 -30.96 21.75 -28.29
CA PHE A 157 -29.91 20.88 -27.75
C PHE A 157 -28.58 21.63 -27.59
N SER A 158 -28.15 22.37 -28.62
CA SER A 158 -26.93 23.18 -28.58
C SER A 158 -27.00 24.31 -27.55
N LEU A 159 -28.20 24.84 -27.30
CA LEU A 159 -28.44 25.88 -26.30
C LEU A 159 -28.38 25.32 -24.87
N HIS A 160 -29.04 24.20 -24.61
CA HIS A 160 -29.15 23.63 -23.26
C HIS A 160 -27.95 22.77 -22.86
N LEU A 161 -27.32 22.10 -23.83
CA LEU A 161 -26.23 21.14 -23.62
C LEU A 161 -25.05 21.45 -24.57
N PRO A 162 -24.44 22.64 -24.47
CA PRO A 162 -23.41 23.10 -25.41
C PRO A 162 -22.16 22.22 -25.43
N TRP A 163 -21.79 21.56 -24.32
CA TRP A 163 -20.59 20.72 -24.26
C TRP A 163 -20.80 19.37 -24.95
N LEU A 164 -21.95 18.73 -24.75
CA LEU A 164 -22.34 17.51 -25.46
C LEU A 164 -22.58 17.78 -26.93
N ASP A 165 -23.16 18.92 -27.28
CA ASP A 165 -23.28 19.32 -28.68
C ASP A 165 -21.90 19.51 -29.32
N ARG A 166 -20.95 20.11 -28.60
CA ARG A 166 -19.55 20.19 -29.06
C ARG A 166 -18.90 18.81 -29.21
N VAL A 167 -19.10 17.87 -28.27
CA VAL A 167 -18.63 16.48 -28.42
C VAL A 167 -19.21 15.85 -29.68
N TYR A 168 -20.51 16.06 -29.96
CA TYR A 168 -21.17 15.57 -31.16
C TYR A 168 -20.60 16.22 -32.43
N GLN A 169 -20.44 17.54 -32.48
CA GLN A 169 -19.90 18.25 -33.64
C GLN A 169 -18.43 17.86 -33.94
N GLU A 170 -17.63 17.65 -32.91
CA GLU A 170 -16.21 17.30 -33.04
C GLU A 170 -15.95 15.79 -33.15
N ARG A 171 -17.00 14.96 -33.22
CA ARG A 171 -16.89 13.48 -33.22
C ARG A 171 -15.97 12.94 -34.32
N PHE A 172 -15.91 13.60 -35.47
CA PHE A 172 -15.05 13.19 -36.60
C PHE A 172 -13.70 13.92 -36.66
N TYR A 173 -13.41 14.80 -35.70
CA TYR A 173 -12.15 15.52 -35.65
C TYR A 173 -11.00 14.56 -35.26
N LYS A 174 -9.79 14.89 -35.70
CA LYS A 174 -8.60 14.11 -35.33
C LYS A 174 -8.28 14.33 -33.86
N SER A 175 -7.85 13.27 -33.16
CA SER A 175 -7.31 13.41 -31.82
C SER A 175 -5.98 14.14 -31.92
N LYS A 176 -5.61 14.97 -30.95
CA LYS A 176 -4.25 15.57 -30.89
C LYS A 176 -3.17 14.49 -30.96
N VAL A 177 -3.47 13.31 -30.41
CA VAL A 177 -2.57 12.16 -30.42
C VAL A 177 -2.43 11.56 -31.81
N ASP A 178 -3.49 11.55 -32.63
CA ASP A 178 -3.40 11.06 -34.02
C ASP A 178 -2.38 11.85 -34.86
N ILE A 179 -2.10 13.11 -34.50
CA ILE A 179 -1.12 13.96 -35.20
C ILE A 179 0.31 13.51 -34.85
N HIS A 180 0.61 13.27 -33.58
CA HIS A 180 1.92 12.75 -33.15
C HIS A 180 2.11 11.27 -33.53
N HIS A 181 1.03 10.49 -33.47
CA HIS A 181 1.05 9.09 -33.90
C HIS A 181 1.12 8.95 -35.42
N HIS A 182 0.66 9.88 -36.26
CA HIS A 182 0.96 9.80 -37.71
C HIS A 182 2.43 10.09 -38.03
N GLU A 183 3.08 10.96 -37.25
CA GLU A 183 4.52 11.23 -37.38
C GLU A 183 5.39 10.08 -36.82
N GLN A 184 4.91 9.33 -35.82
CA GLN A 184 5.63 8.19 -35.24
C GLN A 184 5.23 6.81 -35.82
N HIS A 185 3.99 6.57 -36.25
CA HIS A 185 3.54 5.28 -36.83
C HIS A 185 3.97 5.04 -38.28
N GLN A 186 4.57 6.00 -38.99
CA GLN A 186 5.39 5.65 -40.15
C GLN A 186 6.60 4.77 -39.77
N LYS A 187 6.99 4.72 -38.48
CA LYS A 187 8.12 3.93 -37.99
C LYS A 187 7.76 2.64 -37.24
N GLN A 188 6.49 2.36 -36.92
CA GLN A 188 6.12 1.27 -35.99
C GLN A 188 4.91 0.41 -36.43
N ARG A 189 4.57 0.36 -37.73
CA ARG A 189 3.52 -0.53 -38.32
C ARG A 189 3.87 -2.04 -38.29
N ALA A 190 4.45 -2.55 -37.21
CA ALA A 190 4.73 -3.97 -37.02
C ALA A 190 4.25 -4.43 -35.63
N GLY A 191 3.10 -5.10 -35.58
CA GLY A 191 2.57 -5.85 -34.40
C GLY A 191 1.50 -5.09 -33.59
N GLU A 192 0.20 -5.21 -33.92
CA GLU A 192 -0.77 -6.22 -33.38
C GLU A 192 -1.04 -6.03 -31.87
N ARG A 193 -2.11 -5.35 -31.42
CA ARG A 193 -3.52 -5.80 -31.21
C ARG A 193 -3.65 -7.18 -30.58
N ASP A 194 -4.11 -7.26 -29.32
CA ASP A 194 -5.48 -7.69 -29.05
C ASP A 194 -5.98 -7.47 -27.60
N GLN A 195 -7.30 -7.49 -27.49
CA GLN A 195 -8.22 -6.96 -26.46
C GLN A 195 -8.50 -7.94 -25.29
N VAL A 196 -9.20 -7.47 -24.24
CA VAL A 196 -10.56 -7.92 -23.83
C VAL A 196 -10.90 -7.47 -22.39
N ALA A 197 -12.16 -7.05 -22.22
CA ALA A 197 -12.81 -6.45 -21.05
C ALA A 197 -13.27 -7.42 -19.93
N VAL A 198 -13.47 -6.90 -18.70
CA VAL A 198 -14.31 -7.54 -17.66
C VAL A 198 -15.11 -6.53 -16.81
N LYS A 199 -16.42 -6.79 -16.81
CA LYS A 199 -17.60 -6.42 -15.98
C LYS A 199 -17.43 -5.62 -14.67
N ALA A 200 -18.30 -4.62 -14.54
CA ALA A 200 -18.56 -3.81 -13.35
C ALA A 200 -19.55 -4.45 -12.35
N SER A 201 -19.36 -4.20 -11.06
CA SER A 201 -20.41 -4.36 -10.03
C SER A 201 -20.89 -3.00 -9.54
N THR A 202 -22.20 -2.86 -9.44
CA THR A 202 -22.95 -1.66 -9.06
C THR A 202 -23.01 -1.49 -7.54
N GLY A 203 -22.60 -0.31 -7.07
CA GLY A 203 -22.97 0.29 -5.79
C GLY A 203 -23.04 1.81 -6.01
N PRO A 204 -23.91 2.54 -5.28
CA PRO A 204 -24.04 3.98 -5.46
C PRO A 204 -22.72 4.67 -5.07
N CYS A 205 -22.15 5.46 -5.97
CA CYS A 205 -20.86 6.11 -5.76
C CYS A 205 -21.11 7.62 -5.63
N ASN A 206 -20.88 8.15 -4.41
CA ASN A 206 -20.85 9.58 -4.14
C ASN A 206 -19.68 10.20 -4.93
N ILE A 207 -19.99 11.18 -5.78
CA ILE A 207 -19.01 11.92 -6.55
C ILE A 207 -18.30 12.89 -5.61
N ASP A 208 -17.05 12.62 -5.30
CA ASP A 208 -16.14 13.57 -4.65
C ASP A 208 -15.72 14.62 -5.69
N TRP A 209 -16.22 15.84 -5.50
CA TRP A 209 -16.00 16.97 -6.40
C TRP A 209 -14.63 17.60 -6.28
N GLY A 210 -13.82 17.20 -5.29
CA GLY A 210 -12.39 17.48 -5.16
C GLY A 210 -11.93 18.79 -5.80
N ASP A 211 -12.43 19.92 -5.29
CA ASP A 211 -11.89 21.29 -5.39
C ASP A 211 -12.88 22.28 -4.72
N GLU A 212 -12.93 22.32 -3.38
CA GLU A 212 -13.13 23.53 -2.57
C GLU A 212 -12.96 23.18 -1.08
N ASP A 213 -11.91 23.71 -0.45
CA ASP A 213 -11.67 23.68 0.99
C ASP A 213 -12.70 24.57 1.72
N THR A 214 -13.99 24.22 1.70
CA THR A 214 -14.97 24.72 2.67
C THR A 214 -16.13 23.75 2.83
N VAL A 215 -16.11 23.11 4.00
CA VAL A 215 -17.21 22.55 4.76
C VAL A 215 -18.58 23.17 4.41
N ASP A 216 -19.45 22.40 3.77
CA ASP A 216 -20.83 22.13 4.23
C ASP A 216 -21.41 20.96 3.43
N LEU A 217 -21.90 19.95 4.16
CA LEU A 217 -22.59 18.79 3.61
C LEU A 217 -23.89 19.27 2.95
N VAL A 218 -23.95 19.24 1.61
CA VAL A 218 -25.21 19.43 0.89
C VAL A 218 -26.07 18.19 1.14
N ASP A 219 -27.17 18.40 1.86
CA ASP A 219 -28.18 17.41 2.17
C ASP A 219 -28.84 16.92 0.86
N VAL A 220 -28.81 15.61 0.62
CA VAL A 220 -29.28 14.96 -0.62
C VAL A 220 -30.82 14.81 -0.59
N GLY A 221 -31.51 15.86 -0.14
CA GLY A 221 -32.96 15.90 0.05
C GLY A 221 -33.64 17.15 -0.52
N GLU A 222 -32.90 18.17 -0.98
CA GLU A 222 -33.49 19.36 -1.60
C GLU A 222 -33.57 19.21 -3.13
N THR A 223 -34.80 19.21 -3.64
CA THR A 223 -35.14 19.38 -5.05
C THR A 223 -34.42 20.61 -5.62
N VAL A 224 -33.53 20.38 -6.61
CA VAL A 224 -32.91 21.44 -7.41
C VAL A 224 -34.00 22.08 -8.27
N GLU A 225 -34.53 23.21 -7.81
CA GLU A 225 -35.40 24.08 -8.60
C GLU A 225 -34.51 24.93 -9.52
N ILE A 226 -34.39 24.56 -10.80
CA ILE A 226 -33.70 25.39 -11.80
C ILE A 226 -34.63 26.56 -12.14
N LYS A 227 -34.38 27.73 -11.54
CA LYS A 227 -35.01 28.99 -11.96
C LYS A 227 -34.28 29.54 -13.17
N TRP A 228 -34.95 29.49 -14.32
CA TRP A 228 -34.50 30.09 -15.55
C TRP A 228 -34.87 31.57 -15.53
N ASP A 229 -33.89 32.45 -15.29
CA ASP A 229 -34.06 33.90 -15.46
C ASP A 229 -33.94 34.23 -16.96
N GLU A 230 -34.99 34.83 -17.53
CA GLU A 230 -35.07 35.20 -18.97
C GLU A 230 -33.98 36.21 -19.38
N GLU A 231 -33.37 36.94 -18.44
CA GLU A 231 -32.33 37.96 -18.73
C GLU A 231 -30.94 37.38 -19.07
N ALA A 232 -30.67 36.09 -18.81
CA ALA A 232 -29.36 35.50 -19.14
C ALA A 232 -29.20 35.10 -20.62
N LEU A 233 -30.29 35.12 -21.39
CA LEU A 233 -30.32 34.69 -22.80
C LEU A 233 -29.84 35.74 -23.80
N GLU A 234 -29.75 37.01 -23.43
CA GLU A 234 -29.34 38.08 -24.35
C GLU A 234 -27.81 38.14 -24.59
N VAL A 235 -26.99 37.52 -23.73
CA VAL A 235 -25.52 37.60 -23.84
C VAL A 235 -24.92 36.51 -24.75
N ALA A 236 -25.65 35.45 -25.08
CA ALA A 236 -25.14 34.36 -25.91
C ALA A 236 -25.48 34.50 -27.42
N VAL A 237 -26.44 35.36 -27.78
CA VAL A 237 -26.99 35.45 -29.15
C VAL A 237 -26.20 36.44 -30.04
N GLU A 238 -25.41 37.35 -29.48
CA GLU A 238 -24.63 38.33 -30.27
C GLU A 238 -23.36 37.74 -30.97
N GLY A 239 -23.01 36.48 -30.69
CA GLY A 239 -21.82 35.83 -31.27
C GLY A 239 -22.05 35.10 -32.61
N ALA A 240 -23.30 34.85 -33.01
CA ALA A 240 -23.61 33.91 -34.10
C ALA A 240 -24.26 34.53 -35.35
N VAL A 241 -24.57 35.83 -35.35
CA VAL A 241 -25.29 36.50 -36.45
C VAL A 241 -24.37 37.39 -37.27
N ARG A 242 -23.39 36.79 -37.97
CA ARG A 242 -22.61 37.51 -38.99
C ARG A 242 -21.97 36.54 -39.98
N ASN A 243 -22.75 36.06 -40.94
CA ASN A 243 -22.38 36.04 -42.36
C ASN A 243 -23.41 35.25 -43.20
N CYS A 244 -23.58 35.72 -44.43
CA CYS A 244 -24.25 35.07 -45.57
C CYS A 244 -25.76 35.29 -45.72
N SER A 245 -26.10 36.55 -46.05
CA SER A 245 -27.26 36.92 -46.86
C SER A 245 -27.07 36.52 -48.32
N GLU A 246 -28.19 36.16 -48.97
CA GLU A 246 -28.53 36.32 -50.39
C GLU A 246 -27.81 35.52 -51.49
N ASN A 247 -28.53 34.54 -52.04
CA ASN A 247 -28.90 34.37 -53.47
C ASN A 247 -28.77 32.92 -53.94
N ASN A 248 -29.89 32.20 -54.07
CA ASN A 248 -30.42 31.83 -55.40
C ASN A 248 -31.60 30.85 -55.32
N LYS A 249 -32.51 31.06 -56.27
CA LYS A 249 -33.77 30.35 -56.49
C LYS A 249 -33.57 28.93 -57.02
N ARG A 250 -34.40 28.01 -56.49
CA ARG A 250 -35.08 26.85 -57.11
C ARG A 250 -34.47 26.26 -58.40
N MET A 251 -34.07 24.99 -58.34
CA MET A 251 -34.88 23.90 -58.90
C MET A 251 -34.36 22.53 -58.43
N ASP A 252 -35.32 21.64 -58.27
CA ASP A 252 -35.27 20.31 -57.68
C ASP A 252 -34.84 19.25 -58.71
N ASP A 253 -34.40 18.12 -58.17
CA ASP A 253 -34.27 16.78 -58.75
C ASP A 253 -32.91 16.32 -59.30
N GLY A 254 -32.40 15.25 -58.67
CA GLY A 254 -31.31 14.41 -59.16
C GLY A 254 -29.91 14.74 -58.64
N CYS A 255 -29.44 13.99 -57.64
CA CYS A 255 -28.15 13.29 -57.67
C CYS A 255 -27.83 12.63 -56.32
N GLU A 256 -27.75 11.30 -56.35
CA GLU A 256 -26.99 10.49 -55.40
C GLU A 256 -25.53 10.96 -55.40
N GLU A 257 -25.06 11.62 -54.34
CA GLU A 257 -23.63 11.68 -54.03
C GLU A 257 -23.41 11.49 -52.51
N LYS A 258 -22.71 10.40 -52.20
CA LYS A 258 -22.19 10.06 -50.87
C LYS A 258 -21.44 11.27 -50.29
N PRO A 259 -21.62 11.66 -49.01
CA PRO A 259 -20.75 12.65 -48.42
C PRO A 259 -19.36 12.05 -48.30
N THR A 260 -18.50 12.50 -49.19
CA THR A 260 -17.07 12.24 -49.22
C THR A 260 -16.39 12.93 -48.04
N ASP A 261 -15.47 12.18 -47.46
CA ASP A 261 -14.38 12.50 -46.56
C ASP A 261 -14.01 13.97 -46.30
N THR A 262 -13.55 14.18 -45.06
CA THR A 262 -12.74 15.30 -44.52
C THR A 262 -13.43 16.44 -43.78
N VAL A 263 -14.03 16.13 -42.63
CA VAL A 263 -14.11 17.12 -41.54
C VAL A 263 -12.73 17.26 -40.89
N LYS A 264 -11.95 18.26 -41.34
CA LYS A 264 -10.60 18.60 -40.85
C LYS A 264 -10.68 19.54 -39.65
N GLY A 265 -10.54 18.98 -38.44
CA GLY A 265 -10.35 19.74 -37.20
C GLY A 265 -9.60 18.89 -36.17
N ILE A 266 -9.18 19.53 -35.07
CA ILE A 266 -8.57 18.87 -33.91
C ILE A 266 -9.62 18.83 -32.81
N PHE A 267 -9.89 17.66 -32.22
CA PHE A 267 -10.78 17.56 -31.06
C PHE A 267 -10.27 18.49 -29.95
N THR A 268 -11.09 19.44 -29.56
CA THR A 268 -10.68 20.59 -28.76
C THR A 268 -11.00 20.43 -27.29
N ILE A 269 -12.00 19.60 -26.96
CA ILE A 269 -12.31 19.26 -25.59
C ILE A 269 -11.14 18.47 -24.99
N ASP A 270 -10.80 18.82 -23.76
CA ASP A 270 -9.70 18.22 -23.03
C ASP A 270 -10.14 17.98 -21.58
N VAL A 271 -10.34 16.71 -21.23
CA VAL A 271 -10.75 16.29 -19.88
C VAL A 271 -9.70 16.59 -18.80
N SER A 272 -8.47 16.91 -19.21
CA SER A 272 -7.44 17.38 -18.28
C SER A 272 -7.66 18.82 -17.82
N ASN A 273 -8.47 19.60 -18.56
CA ASN A 273 -8.97 20.88 -18.08
C ASN A 273 -10.15 20.64 -17.13
N ALA A 274 -10.03 21.12 -15.89
CA ALA A 274 -11.05 20.94 -14.86
C ALA A 274 -12.41 21.53 -15.23
N ALA A 275 -12.44 22.69 -15.90
CA ALA A 275 -13.68 23.33 -16.34
C ALA A 275 -14.39 22.51 -17.44
N HIS A 276 -13.63 22.02 -18.43
CA HIS A 276 -14.18 21.16 -19.48
C HIS A 276 -14.78 19.88 -18.88
N ARG A 277 -14.03 19.24 -17.98
CA ARG A 277 -14.45 18.03 -17.28
C ARG A 277 -15.71 18.26 -16.46
N LYS A 278 -15.77 19.34 -15.67
CA LYS A 278 -16.95 19.71 -14.86
C LYS A 278 -18.19 19.84 -15.74
N ASN A 279 -18.12 20.66 -16.78
CA ASN A 279 -19.28 20.93 -17.63
C ASN A 279 -19.78 19.68 -18.37
N ILE A 280 -18.86 18.85 -18.89
CA ILE A 280 -19.25 17.59 -19.54
C ILE A 280 -19.91 16.63 -18.55
N LEU A 281 -19.36 16.48 -17.35
CA LEU A 281 -19.95 15.60 -16.34
C LEU A 281 -21.34 16.10 -15.92
N THR A 282 -21.53 17.41 -15.76
CA THR A 282 -22.84 18.01 -15.48
C THR A 282 -23.84 17.72 -16.60
N GLU A 283 -23.45 17.86 -17.87
CA GLU A 283 -24.36 17.57 -18.99
C GLU A 283 -24.63 16.06 -19.17
N LEU A 284 -23.66 15.19 -18.87
CA LEU A 284 -23.88 13.74 -18.82
C LEU A 284 -24.81 13.34 -17.67
N GLN A 285 -24.78 14.05 -16.54
CA GLN A 285 -25.76 13.86 -15.47
C GLN A 285 -27.15 14.34 -15.91
N ALA A 286 -27.25 15.49 -16.58
CA ALA A 286 -28.51 15.98 -17.13
C ALA A 286 -29.11 15.00 -18.14
N PHE A 287 -28.28 14.37 -18.98
CA PHE A 287 -28.68 13.24 -19.83
C PHE A 287 -29.31 12.13 -18.98
N ALA A 288 -28.59 11.62 -17.98
CA ALA A 288 -29.06 10.50 -17.16
C ALA A 288 -30.39 10.83 -16.45
N CYS A 289 -30.53 12.04 -15.92
CA CYS A 289 -31.78 12.54 -15.34
C CYS A 289 -32.92 12.54 -16.37
N PHE A 290 -32.68 13.10 -17.57
CA PHE A 290 -33.69 13.12 -18.63
C PHE A 290 -34.12 11.70 -19.02
N ALA A 291 -33.19 10.77 -19.17
CA ALA A 291 -33.51 9.37 -19.49
C ALA A 291 -34.34 8.71 -18.37
N SER A 292 -34.03 8.98 -17.10
CA SER A 292 -34.82 8.51 -15.96
C SER A 292 -36.24 9.09 -15.95
N GLU A 293 -36.41 10.37 -16.28
CA GLU A 293 -37.72 11.00 -16.41
C GLU A 293 -38.54 10.38 -17.53
N ARG A 294 -37.92 10.09 -18.69
CA ARG A 294 -38.58 9.39 -19.81
C ARG A 294 -39.03 7.99 -19.43
N SER A 295 -38.18 7.21 -18.75
CA SER A 295 -38.55 5.88 -18.26
C SER A 295 -39.72 5.94 -17.27
N SER A 296 -39.79 6.97 -16.41
CA SER A 296 -40.94 7.17 -15.51
C SER A 296 -42.26 7.48 -16.24
N MET A 297 -42.20 7.86 -17.52
CA MET A 297 -43.34 8.07 -18.41
C MET A 297 -43.56 6.89 -19.38
N ASP A 298 -43.06 5.69 -19.03
CA ASP A 298 -43.11 4.47 -19.83
C ASP A 298 -42.41 4.57 -21.21
N ASP A 299 -41.42 5.48 -21.34
CA ASP A 299 -40.58 5.62 -22.54
C ASP A 299 -39.16 5.09 -22.29
N GLU A 300 -38.96 3.83 -22.67
CA GLU A 300 -37.69 3.10 -22.53
C GLU A 300 -36.69 3.33 -23.69
N SER A 301 -36.97 4.28 -24.61
CA SER A 301 -36.11 4.53 -25.78
C SER A 301 -34.69 4.97 -25.44
N LEU A 302 -34.46 5.46 -24.23
CA LEU A 302 -33.16 5.95 -23.74
C LEU A 302 -32.48 5.02 -22.73
N ALA A 303 -33.01 3.81 -22.48
CA ALA A 303 -32.43 2.89 -21.50
C ALA A 303 -30.97 2.48 -21.85
N GLU A 304 -30.72 2.04 -23.09
CA GLU A 304 -29.36 1.70 -23.55
C GLU A 304 -28.42 2.93 -23.56
N PRO A 305 -28.81 4.09 -24.13
CA PRO A 305 -28.01 5.31 -24.04
C PRO A 305 -27.67 5.74 -22.61
N ALA A 306 -28.61 5.65 -21.67
CA ALA A 306 -28.37 5.98 -20.26
C ALA A 306 -27.31 5.05 -19.63
N ALA A 307 -27.39 3.74 -19.89
CA ALA A 307 -26.38 2.79 -19.42
C ALA A 307 -24.97 3.10 -19.99
N ALA A 308 -24.89 3.49 -21.26
CA ALA A 308 -23.62 3.91 -21.89
C ALA A 308 -23.05 5.18 -21.23
N VAL A 309 -23.91 6.15 -20.90
CA VAL A 309 -23.53 7.37 -20.17
C VAL A 309 -23.00 7.03 -18.78
N GLU A 310 -23.66 6.14 -18.03
CA GLU A 310 -23.17 5.72 -16.71
C GLU A 310 -21.76 5.11 -16.78
N VAL A 311 -21.49 4.27 -17.79
CA VAL A 311 -20.16 3.69 -18.02
C VAL A 311 -19.14 4.77 -18.33
N LEU A 312 -19.48 5.75 -19.18
CA LEU A 312 -18.61 6.86 -19.50
C LEU A 312 -18.33 7.73 -18.28
N VAL A 313 -19.36 8.08 -17.49
CA VAL A 313 -19.22 8.85 -16.26
C VAL A 313 -18.29 8.12 -15.30
N LYS A 314 -18.48 6.82 -15.05
CA LYS A 314 -17.57 6.02 -14.21
C LYS A 314 -16.14 6.03 -14.76
N LYS A 315 -15.96 5.94 -16.07
CA LYS A 315 -14.64 6.02 -16.71
C LYS A 315 -14.00 7.40 -16.54
N LEU A 316 -14.77 8.48 -16.58
CA LEU A 316 -14.27 9.86 -16.43
C LEU A 316 -14.03 10.28 -14.97
N THR A 317 -14.65 9.61 -14.00
CA THR A 317 -14.57 9.99 -12.57
C THR A 317 -13.82 8.98 -11.70
N ALA A 318 -14.11 7.70 -11.82
CA ALA A 318 -13.68 6.65 -10.90
C ALA A 318 -12.57 5.74 -11.45
N SER A 319 -12.25 5.84 -12.74
CA SER A 319 -11.15 5.07 -13.33
C SER A 319 -9.78 5.51 -12.78
N THR A 320 -8.80 4.62 -12.87
CA THR A 320 -7.41 4.94 -12.53
C THR A 320 -6.88 6.03 -13.45
N GLU A 321 -7.29 6.03 -14.73
CA GLU A 321 -6.99 7.09 -15.67
C GLU A 321 -7.51 8.44 -15.20
N ALA A 322 -8.73 8.51 -14.67
CA ALA A 322 -9.31 9.74 -14.16
C ALA A 322 -8.52 10.28 -12.96
N VAL A 323 -8.02 9.41 -12.09
CA VAL A 323 -7.15 9.78 -10.97
C VAL A 323 -5.86 10.43 -11.49
N PHE A 324 -5.18 9.82 -12.48
CA PHE A 324 -3.98 10.42 -13.08
C PHE A 324 -4.29 11.76 -13.77
N VAL A 325 -5.39 11.85 -14.53
CA VAL A 325 -5.77 13.13 -15.16
C VAL A 325 -5.97 14.25 -14.13
N ARG A 326 -6.57 13.95 -12.97
CA ARG A 326 -6.70 14.92 -11.87
C ARG A 326 -5.35 15.31 -11.26
N MET A 327 -4.39 14.38 -11.15
CA MET A 327 -3.04 14.71 -10.65
C MET A 327 -2.32 15.78 -11.48
N LYS A 328 -2.68 15.95 -12.76
CA LYS A 328 -2.16 17.04 -13.61
C LYS A 328 -2.48 18.43 -13.07
N THR A 329 -3.69 18.60 -12.51
CA THR A 329 -4.21 19.91 -12.06
C THR A 329 -4.25 20.06 -10.55
N THR A 330 -4.14 18.96 -9.80
CA THR A 330 -4.29 18.93 -8.34
C THR A 330 -2.98 18.48 -7.67
N PRO A 331 -2.09 19.43 -7.29
CA PRO A 331 -0.80 19.11 -6.68
C PRO A 331 -0.91 18.31 -5.37
N THR A 332 -1.97 18.51 -4.59
CA THR A 332 -2.23 17.79 -3.35
C THR A 332 -2.46 16.30 -3.57
N LEU A 333 -3.18 15.93 -4.63
CA LEU A 333 -3.42 14.54 -5.02
C LEU A 333 -2.13 13.86 -5.50
N ARG A 334 -1.31 14.58 -6.26
CA ARG A 334 0.02 14.08 -6.65
C ARG A 334 0.93 13.91 -5.44
N PHE A 335 0.93 14.87 -4.53
CA PHE A 335 1.71 14.81 -3.29
C PHE A 335 1.28 13.63 -2.41
N SER A 336 -0.02 13.43 -2.19
CA SER A 336 -0.53 12.32 -1.37
C SER A 336 -0.19 10.96 -1.96
N PHE A 337 -0.27 10.81 -3.29
CA PHE A 337 0.16 9.60 -3.99
C PHE A 337 1.65 9.31 -3.77
N MET A 338 2.51 10.32 -3.95
CA MET A 338 3.95 10.17 -3.73
C MET A 338 4.28 9.93 -2.25
N GLU A 339 3.56 10.55 -1.32
CA GLU A 339 3.71 10.33 0.12
C GLU A 339 3.39 8.88 0.51
N GLU A 340 2.34 8.30 -0.07
CA GLU A 340 1.98 6.90 0.12
C GLU A 340 3.10 5.95 -0.36
N VAL A 341 3.66 6.21 -1.54
CA VAL A 341 4.80 5.44 -2.06
C VAL A 341 6.00 5.55 -1.13
N ARG A 342 6.37 6.76 -0.71
CA ARG A 342 7.47 7.00 0.23
C ARG A 342 7.21 6.34 1.58
N ARG A 343 5.97 6.31 2.06
CA ARG A 343 5.57 5.65 3.32
C ARG A 343 5.80 4.16 3.25
N LEU A 344 5.41 3.51 2.14
CA LEU A 344 5.64 2.09 1.91
C LEU A 344 7.14 1.77 1.83
N GLN A 345 7.91 2.54 1.06
CA GLN A 345 9.37 2.38 0.95
C GLN A 345 10.07 2.54 2.30
N ARG A 346 9.75 3.60 3.07
CA ARG A 346 10.28 3.81 4.43
C ARG A 346 9.94 2.65 5.35
N GLY A 347 8.72 2.12 5.27
CA GLY A 347 8.30 0.95 6.04
C GLY A 347 9.15 -0.30 5.74
N ILE A 348 9.39 -0.58 4.45
CA ILE A 348 10.20 -1.72 3.99
C ILE A 348 11.66 -1.56 4.46
N ALA A 349 12.22 -0.36 4.32
CA ALA A 349 13.57 -0.04 4.81
C ALA A 349 13.68 -0.21 6.33
N ALA A 350 12.71 0.30 7.09
CA ALA A 350 12.68 0.17 8.55
C ALA A 350 12.54 -1.29 9.02
N ALA A 351 11.73 -2.10 8.33
CA ALA A 351 11.63 -3.53 8.61
C ALA A 351 12.96 -4.26 8.32
N SER A 352 13.63 -3.91 7.22
CA SER A 352 14.94 -4.47 6.87
C SER A 352 16.03 -4.08 7.87
N MET A 353 16.04 -2.82 8.33
CA MET A 353 16.97 -2.35 9.35
C MET A 353 16.73 -3.06 10.69
N ARG A 354 15.48 -3.23 11.12
CA ARG A 354 15.14 -3.99 12.34
C ARG A 354 15.64 -5.43 12.26
N LYS A 355 15.45 -6.09 11.11
CA LYS A 355 15.97 -7.44 10.90
C LYS A 355 17.49 -7.48 11.03
N SER A 356 18.21 -6.56 10.38
CA SER A 356 19.67 -6.47 10.45
C SER A 356 20.18 -6.21 11.87
N ASN A 357 19.55 -5.30 12.60
CA ASN A 357 19.90 -5.02 14.00
C ASN A 357 19.70 -6.24 14.90
N SER A 358 18.59 -6.97 14.72
CA SER A 358 18.33 -8.20 15.48
C SER A 358 19.32 -9.32 15.10
N GLN A 359 19.73 -9.43 13.84
CA GLN A 359 20.79 -10.36 13.41
C GLN A 359 22.15 -10.03 14.04
N ALA A 360 22.53 -8.75 14.07
CA ALA A 360 23.74 -8.32 14.76
C ALA A 360 23.69 -8.66 16.26
N ARG A 361 22.51 -8.49 16.88
CA ARG A 361 22.30 -8.87 18.28
C ARG A 361 22.38 -10.38 18.52
N VAL A 362 21.86 -11.20 17.60
CA VAL A 362 22.02 -12.67 17.65
C VAL A 362 23.50 -13.04 17.66
N HIS A 363 24.30 -12.47 16.77
CA HIS A 363 25.74 -12.72 16.72
C HIS A 363 26.44 -12.33 18.03
N GLN A 364 26.15 -11.14 18.58
CA GLN A 364 26.72 -10.70 19.85
C GLN A 364 26.36 -11.65 21.02
N ILE A 365 25.11 -12.11 21.09
CA ILE A 365 24.66 -13.02 22.15
C ILE A 365 25.33 -14.40 21.98
N GLN A 366 25.46 -14.88 20.75
CA GLN A 366 26.15 -16.14 20.46
C GLN A 366 27.63 -16.09 20.85
N GLU A 367 28.33 -15.02 20.49
CA GLU A 367 29.73 -14.79 20.90
C GLU A 367 29.85 -14.75 22.44
N GLU A 368 28.89 -14.13 23.14
CA GLU A 368 28.90 -14.11 24.60
C GLU A 368 28.69 -15.51 25.19
N ILE A 369 27.74 -16.29 24.66
CA ILE A 369 27.50 -17.68 25.09
C ILE A 369 28.75 -18.55 24.84
N GLU A 370 29.37 -18.44 23.66
CA GLU A 370 30.59 -19.15 23.29
C GLU A 370 31.76 -18.77 24.21
N ARG A 371 31.84 -17.52 24.66
CA ARG A 371 32.84 -17.06 25.63
C ARG A 371 32.61 -17.61 27.04
N LEU A 372 31.35 -17.81 27.44
CA LEU A 372 31.00 -18.33 28.77
C LEU A 372 31.18 -19.85 28.88
N GLY A 373 31.04 -20.60 27.78
CA GLY A 373 31.21 -22.05 27.77
C GLY A 373 32.54 -22.51 28.40
N PRO A 374 33.70 -22.08 27.88
CA PRO A 374 35.01 -22.41 28.46
C PRO A 374 35.21 -21.94 29.90
N GLN A 375 34.57 -20.83 30.30
CA GLN A 375 34.65 -20.34 31.69
C GLN A 375 33.89 -21.25 32.64
N LEU A 376 32.71 -21.72 32.23
CA LEU A 376 31.94 -22.69 32.99
C LEU A 376 32.70 -24.02 33.10
N ASP A 377 33.27 -24.51 32.00
CA ASP A 377 34.08 -25.74 32.01
C ASP A 377 35.29 -25.60 32.94
N ALA A 378 35.98 -24.46 32.93
CA ALA A 378 37.10 -24.20 33.84
C ALA A 378 36.67 -24.19 35.31
N LEU A 379 35.49 -23.63 35.63
CA LEU A 379 34.93 -23.65 36.99
C LEU A 379 34.53 -25.05 37.42
N LEU A 380 33.94 -25.85 36.52
CA LEU A 380 33.59 -27.25 36.77
C LEU A 380 34.85 -28.09 37.04
N ILE A 381 35.90 -27.92 36.23
CA ILE A 381 37.20 -28.58 36.44
C ILE A 381 37.82 -28.14 37.77
N ALA A 382 37.81 -26.84 38.09
CA ALA A 382 38.34 -26.32 39.35
C ALA A 382 37.58 -26.87 40.57
N ALA A 383 36.24 -26.95 40.49
CA ALA A 383 35.41 -27.53 41.54
C ALA A 383 35.66 -29.03 41.70
N GLY A 384 35.82 -29.78 40.60
CA GLY A 384 36.20 -31.19 40.59
C GLY A 384 37.54 -31.43 41.26
N ASN A 385 38.57 -30.70 40.84
CA ASN A 385 39.91 -30.78 41.42
C ASN A 385 39.91 -30.43 42.92
N CYS A 386 39.19 -29.37 43.30
CA CYS A 386 39.08 -28.96 44.71
C CYS A 386 38.35 -30.00 45.56
N ARG A 387 37.28 -30.61 45.04
CA ARG A 387 36.56 -31.72 45.69
C ARG A 387 37.49 -32.91 45.89
N ASP A 388 38.20 -33.31 44.85
CA ASP A 388 39.08 -34.48 44.87
C ASP A 388 40.26 -34.26 45.81
N GLU A 389 40.79 -33.04 45.88
CA GLU A 389 41.81 -32.65 46.86
C GLU A 389 41.25 -32.67 48.29
N CYS A 390 40.05 -32.16 48.53
CA CYS A 390 39.37 -32.28 49.83
C CYS A 390 39.17 -33.75 50.24
N LEU A 391 38.73 -34.61 49.31
CA LEU A 391 38.57 -36.04 49.57
C LEU A 391 39.91 -36.71 49.91
N ALA A 392 40.98 -36.37 49.19
CA ALA A 392 42.31 -36.90 49.44
C ALA A 392 42.83 -36.53 50.84
N GLU A 393 42.68 -35.26 51.26
CA GLU A 393 43.08 -34.83 52.60
C GLU A 393 42.20 -35.46 53.70
N LEU A 394 40.88 -35.57 53.47
CA LEU A 394 39.99 -36.25 54.41
C LEU A 394 40.35 -37.75 54.57
N LEU A 395 40.69 -38.45 53.49
CA LEU A 395 41.08 -39.87 53.54
C LEU A 395 42.38 -40.09 54.32
N LYS A 396 43.33 -39.14 54.30
CA LYS A 396 44.54 -39.18 55.14
C LYS A 396 44.21 -39.07 56.64
N MET A 397 43.17 -38.32 56.99
CA MET A 397 42.73 -38.10 58.37
C MET A 397 41.88 -39.25 58.91
N PHE A 398 41.25 -40.03 58.04
CA PHE A 398 40.37 -41.14 58.39
C PHE A 398 40.72 -42.44 57.65
N PRO A 399 41.93 -43.01 57.88
CA PRO A 399 42.34 -44.23 57.20
C PRO A 399 41.38 -45.38 57.51
N GLY A 400 41.00 -46.14 56.48
CA GLY A 400 40.11 -47.31 56.58
C GLY A 400 38.62 -46.98 56.70
N ARG A 401 38.24 -45.70 56.66
CA ARG A 401 36.84 -45.25 56.59
C ARG A 401 36.47 -44.81 55.17
N THR A 402 35.21 -44.99 54.81
CA THR A 402 34.66 -44.40 53.59
C THR A 402 34.33 -42.93 53.88
N VAL A 403 34.96 -42.00 53.16
CA VAL A 403 34.68 -40.56 53.28
C VAL A 403 34.04 -40.05 52.00
N THR A 404 32.93 -39.32 52.11
CA THR A 404 32.23 -38.72 50.98
C THR A 404 31.90 -37.26 51.24
N ILE A 405 32.00 -36.42 50.21
CA ILE A 405 31.50 -35.05 50.23
C ILE A 405 30.08 -35.08 49.64
N VAL A 406 29.10 -34.63 50.41
CA VAL A 406 27.68 -34.65 50.03
C VAL A 406 27.14 -33.23 49.81
N GLY A 407 26.05 -33.13 49.06
CA GLY A 407 25.36 -31.88 48.74
C GLY A 407 24.92 -31.82 47.29
N ASP A 408 24.54 -30.61 46.84
CA ASP A 408 24.20 -30.33 45.44
C ASP A 408 25.42 -30.15 44.52
N ILE A 409 26.64 -30.31 45.05
CA ILE A 409 27.88 -30.37 44.26
C ILE A 409 27.81 -31.42 43.12
N ASN A 410 27.15 -32.56 43.37
CA ASN A 410 26.96 -33.64 42.40
C ASN A 410 25.93 -33.31 41.31
N LYS A 411 25.32 -32.11 41.33
CA LYS A 411 24.50 -31.61 40.21
C LYS A 411 25.35 -31.00 39.11
N TYR A 412 26.57 -30.59 39.43
CA TYR A 412 27.46 -29.87 38.52
C TYR A 412 28.64 -30.73 38.06
N LEU A 413 29.14 -31.59 38.97
CA LEU A 413 30.24 -32.55 38.74
C LEU A 413 29.69 -33.96 38.59
#